data_AF-A0A9J7KC97-F1
#
_entry.id   AF-A0A9J7KC97-F1
#
_cell.length_a   1.000
_cell.length_b   1.000
_cell.length_c   1.000
_cell.angle_alpha   90.00
_cell.angle_beta   90.00
_cell.angle_gamma   90.00
#
_symmetry.space_group_name_H-M   'P 1'
#
loop_
_entity.id
_entity.type
_entity.pdbx_description
1 polymer ?
#
loop_
_entity_poly.entity_id
_entity_poly.type
_entity_poly.pdbx_seq_one_letter_code
_entity_poly.pdbx_strand_id
1 'polypeptide(L)'
;MSCTIEKALADAKALVERLRDHDDAAESLIEQTTALSKRVEAMKQYQEEIQELNEVARHRPRSTLVMGIQQENRQIRELQQENKELRTSLEEHQSALELIMSKYREQMFRLLMASKKDDPGIIMKLKEQHSKIDMVHRSSREGVFLDASRRILEAPQHGLERRHLEANQNVH
;
A
#
# COMPACT_ATOMS: atom_id res chain seq x y z
N MET A 1 77.00 -5.09 -62.30
CA MET A 1 75.58 -4.91 -62.69
C MET A 1 74.63 -5.91 -61.99
N SER A 2 74.98 -6.47 -60.82
CA SER A 2 74.13 -7.41 -60.06
C SER A 2 73.08 -6.73 -59.16
N CYS A 3 73.24 -5.42 -58.89
CA CYS A 3 72.54 -4.74 -57.80
C CYS A 3 71.08 -4.32 -58.12
N THR A 4 70.64 -4.37 -59.38
CA THR A 4 69.27 -3.99 -59.78
C THR A 4 68.24 -5.08 -59.49
N ILE A 5 68.61 -6.34 -59.72
CA ILE A 5 67.72 -7.50 -59.46
C ILE A 5 67.55 -7.70 -57.95
N GLU A 6 68.63 -7.54 -57.18
CA GLU A 6 68.58 -7.65 -55.71
C GLU A 6 67.68 -6.58 -55.07
N LYS A 7 67.71 -5.34 -55.58
CA LYS A 7 66.80 -4.27 -55.14
C LYS A 7 65.35 -4.57 -55.49
N ALA A 8 65.08 -4.98 -56.73
CA ALA A 8 63.72 -5.37 -57.13
C ALA A 8 63.18 -6.54 -56.29
N LEU A 9 64.05 -7.51 -55.95
CA LEU A 9 63.68 -8.62 -55.07
C LEU A 9 63.38 -8.14 -53.64
N ALA A 10 64.15 -7.19 -53.11
CA ALA A 10 63.92 -6.59 -51.80
C ALA A 10 62.60 -5.80 -51.76
N ASP A 11 62.33 -4.99 -52.79
CA ASP A 11 61.08 -4.23 -52.90
C ASP A 11 59.86 -5.13 -53.04
N ALA A 12 59.96 -6.22 -53.81
CA ALA A 12 58.90 -7.21 -53.92
C ALA A 12 58.61 -7.88 -52.58
N LYS A 13 59.65 -8.24 -51.80
CA LYS A 13 59.48 -8.79 -50.43
C LYS A 13 58.80 -7.78 -49.50
N ALA A 14 59.23 -6.51 -49.52
CA ALA A 14 58.62 -5.46 -48.71
C ALA A 14 57.17 -5.14 -49.10
N LEU A 15 56.81 -5.32 -50.39
CA LEU A 15 55.43 -5.21 -50.84
C LEU A 15 54.59 -6.40 -50.35
N VAL A 16 55.12 -7.62 -50.41
CA VAL A 16 54.43 -8.83 -49.92
C VAL A 16 54.15 -8.73 -48.42
N GLU A 17 55.12 -8.30 -47.61
CA GLU A 17 54.88 -8.08 -46.17
C GLU A 17 53.79 -7.03 -45.92
N ARG A 18 53.82 -5.89 -46.64
CA ARG A 18 52.75 -4.89 -46.52
C ARG A 18 51.39 -5.41 -46.95
N LEU A 19 51.31 -6.19 -48.03
CA LEU A 19 50.04 -6.78 -48.47
C LEU A 19 49.49 -7.72 -47.41
N ARG A 20 50.37 -8.50 -46.77
CA ARG A 20 49.99 -9.38 -45.67
C ARG A 20 49.52 -8.62 -44.44
N ASP A 21 50.21 -7.56 -44.03
CA ASP A 21 49.78 -6.70 -42.92
C ASP A 21 48.41 -6.05 -43.21
N HIS A 22 48.17 -5.67 -44.46
CA HIS A 22 46.89 -5.12 -44.90
C HIS A 22 45.77 -6.17 -44.91
N ASP A 23 46.06 -7.40 -45.34
CA ASP A 23 45.11 -8.52 -45.29
C ASP A 23 44.74 -8.86 -43.85
N ASP A 24 45.72 -8.93 -42.93
CA ASP A 24 45.49 -9.15 -41.50
C ASP A 24 44.62 -8.03 -40.89
N ALA A 25 44.86 -6.77 -41.27
CA ALA A 25 44.05 -5.63 -40.84
C ALA A 25 42.62 -5.68 -41.41
N ALA A 26 42.45 -6.09 -42.66
CA ALA A 26 41.14 -6.25 -43.28
C ALA A 26 40.34 -7.36 -42.60
N GLU A 27 40.99 -8.47 -42.24
CA GLU A 27 40.34 -9.59 -41.54
C GLU A 27 39.89 -9.18 -40.13
N SER A 28 40.70 -8.39 -39.41
CA SER A 28 40.30 -7.79 -38.13
C SER A 28 39.10 -6.84 -38.27
N LEU A 29 39.06 -6.01 -39.32
CA LEU A 29 37.93 -5.13 -39.60
C LEU A 29 36.65 -5.89 -39.91
N ILE A 30 36.76 -7.00 -40.64
CA ILE A 30 35.63 -7.90 -40.91
C ILE A 30 35.09 -8.47 -39.60
N GLU A 31 35.97 -8.97 -38.73
CA GLU A 31 35.57 -9.51 -37.42
C GLU A 31 34.85 -8.45 -36.58
N GLN A 32 35.42 -7.25 -36.46
CA GLN A 32 34.79 -6.14 -35.73
C GLN A 32 33.43 -5.75 -36.32
N THR A 33 33.33 -5.70 -37.65
CA THR A 33 32.08 -5.34 -38.35
C THR A 33 31.00 -6.40 -38.10
N THR A 34 31.35 -7.70 -38.14
CA THR A 34 30.39 -8.76 -37.85
C THR A 34 29.94 -8.76 -36.39
N ALA A 35 30.85 -8.50 -35.44
CA ALA A 35 30.52 -8.37 -34.03
C ALA A 35 29.58 -7.17 -33.77
N LEU A 36 29.86 -6.03 -34.43
CA LEU A 36 28.99 -4.85 -34.36
C LEU A 36 27.61 -5.14 -34.96
N SER A 37 27.54 -5.82 -36.12
CA SER A 37 26.28 -6.19 -36.76
C SER A 37 25.40 -7.02 -35.81
N LYS A 38 25.96 -8.04 -35.16
CA LYS A 38 25.26 -8.86 -34.17
C LYS A 38 24.72 -8.03 -33.00
N ARG A 39 25.52 -7.06 -32.53
CA ARG A 39 25.09 -6.15 -31.45
C ARG A 39 23.94 -5.24 -31.89
N VAL A 40 23.97 -4.74 -33.12
CA VAL A 40 22.89 -3.90 -33.67
C VAL A 40 21.59 -4.72 -33.82
N GLU A 41 21.69 -5.96 -34.27
CA GLU A 41 20.53 -6.87 -34.35
C GLU A 41 19.91 -7.12 -32.97
N ALA A 42 20.73 -7.38 -31.94
CA ALA A 42 20.25 -7.53 -30.57
C ALA A 42 19.59 -6.23 -30.03
N MET A 43 20.15 -5.06 -30.35
CA MET A 43 19.54 -3.78 -29.97
C MET A 43 18.19 -3.57 -30.66
N LYS A 44 18.06 -3.98 -31.92
CA LYS A 44 16.80 -3.90 -32.66
C LYS A 44 15.73 -4.80 -32.04
N GLN A 45 16.06 -6.05 -31.72
CA GLN A 45 15.17 -6.98 -31.04
C GLN A 45 14.71 -6.44 -29.68
N TYR A 46 15.64 -5.95 -28.86
CA TYR A 46 15.30 -5.32 -27.59
C TYR A 46 14.35 -4.12 -27.77
N GLN A 47 14.57 -3.32 -28.81
CA GLN A 47 13.72 -2.16 -29.08
C GLN A 47 12.31 -2.57 -29.55
N GLU A 48 12.19 -3.65 -30.32
CA GLU A 48 10.92 -4.26 -30.71
C GLU A 48 10.18 -4.81 -29.47
N GLU A 49 10.85 -5.55 -28.58
CA GLU A 49 10.27 -6.06 -27.32
C GLU A 49 9.80 -4.93 -26.41
N ILE A 50 10.59 -3.85 -26.29
CA ILE A 50 10.21 -2.65 -25.53
C ILE A 50 9.00 -1.97 -26.18
N GLN A 51 8.91 -1.93 -27.51
CA GLN A 51 7.75 -1.37 -28.21
C GLN A 51 6.50 -2.21 -27.98
N GLU A 52 6.59 -3.53 -28.08
CA GLU A 52 5.48 -4.46 -27.82
C GLU A 52 4.99 -4.33 -26.36
N LEU A 53 5.91 -4.29 -25.39
CA LEU A 53 5.59 -4.06 -24.00
C LEU A 53 4.93 -2.68 -23.77
N ASN A 54 5.40 -1.66 -24.48
CA ASN A 54 4.79 -0.33 -24.46
C ASN A 54 3.40 -0.31 -25.11
N GLU A 55 3.13 -1.09 -26.14
CA GLU A 55 1.80 -1.21 -26.74
C GLU A 55 0.81 -1.88 -25.79
N VAL A 56 1.23 -2.97 -25.13
CA VAL A 56 0.45 -3.61 -24.05
C VAL A 56 0.19 -2.62 -22.91
N ALA A 57 1.19 -1.82 -22.53
CA ALA A 57 1.03 -0.77 -21.52
C ALA A 57 0.14 0.40 -22.01
N ARG A 58 0.15 0.73 -23.30
CA ARG A 58 -0.69 1.79 -23.92
C ARG A 58 -2.16 1.41 -23.94
N HIS A 59 -2.52 0.12 -23.95
CA HIS A 59 -3.91 -0.33 -23.94
C HIS A 59 -4.66 -0.14 -22.62
N ARG A 60 -3.98 0.27 -21.54
CA ARG A 60 -4.61 1.05 -20.46
C ARG A 60 -4.03 2.45 -20.52
N PRO A 61 -4.75 3.45 -21.07
CA PRO A 61 -4.31 4.83 -20.96
C PRO A 61 -4.01 5.06 -19.48
N ARG A 62 -2.78 5.47 -19.16
CA ARG A 62 -2.39 5.79 -17.78
C ARG A 62 -3.43 6.69 -17.11
N SER A 63 -4.06 7.56 -17.90
CA SER A 63 -5.25 8.36 -17.55
C SER A 63 -6.45 7.52 -17.05
N THR A 64 -6.86 6.48 -17.76
CA THR A 64 -7.97 5.59 -17.36
C THR A 64 -7.67 4.83 -16.07
N LEU A 65 -6.44 4.34 -15.89
CA LEU A 65 -6.04 3.69 -14.64
C LEU A 65 -6.03 4.68 -13.48
N VAL A 66 -5.46 5.88 -13.68
CA VAL A 66 -5.44 6.94 -12.67
C VAL A 66 -6.87 7.38 -12.30
N MET A 67 -7.75 7.51 -13.28
CA MET A 67 -9.16 7.85 -13.06
C MET A 67 -9.89 6.74 -12.28
N GLY A 68 -9.65 5.46 -12.60
CA GLY A 68 -10.17 4.33 -11.84
C GLY A 68 -9.70 4.34 -10.38
N ILE A 69 -8.39 4.56 -10.15
CA ILE A 69 -7.82 4.67 -8.81
C ILE A 69 -8.43 5.86 -8.04
N GLN A 70 -8.65 7.00 -8.70
CA GLN A 70 -9.29 8.16 -8.08
C GLN A 70 -10.75 7.88 -7.68
N GLN A 71 -11.49 7.14 -8.51
CA GLN A 71 -12.86 6.73 -8.22
C GLN A 71 -12.90 5.74 -7.04
N GLU A 72 -12.05 4.72 -7.04
CA GLU A 72 -11.93 3.75 -5.95
C GLU A 72 -11.55 4.44 -4.63
N ASN A 73 -10.60 5.37 -4.65
CA ASN A 73 -10.22 6.14 -3.47
C ASN A 73 -11.36 7.00 -2.93
N ARG A 74 -12.26 7.51 -3.79
CA ARG A 74 -13.46 8.23 -3.34
C ARG A 74 -14.42 7.27 -2.62
N GLN A 75 -14.69 6.11 -3.20
CA GLN A 75 -15.55 5.08 -2.59
C GLN A 75 -15.00 4.60 -1.25
N ILE A 76 -13.69 4.41 -1.13
CA ILE A 76 -13.05 4.03 0.14
C ILE A 76 -13.32 5.09 1.22
N ARG A 77 -13.22 6.39 0.88
CA ARG A 77 -13.50 7.47 1.84
C ARG A 77 -14.97 7.52 2.25
N GLU A 78 -15.88 7.31 1.31
CA GLU A 78 -17.32 7.24 1.58
C GLU A 78 -17.64 6.09 2.55
N LEU A 79 -17.11 4.88 2.28
CA LEU A 79 -17.26 3.73 3.16
C LEU A 79 -16.64 3.95 4.54
N GLN A 80 -15.48 4.62 4.62
CA GLN A 80 -14.86 4.96 5.90
C GLN A 80 -15.71 5.94 6.71
N GLN A 81 -16.34 6.91 6.05
CA GLN A 81 -17.24 7.88 6.68
C GLN A 81 -18.53 7.19 7.15
N GLU A 82 -19.13 6.33 6.33
CA GLU A 82 -20.31 5.54 6.71
C GLU A 82 -20.00 4.64 7.91
N ASN A 83 -18.86 3.94 7.91
CA ASN A 83 -18.43 3.14 9.05
C ASN A 83 -18.28 3.96 10.34
N LYS A 84 -17.79 5.20 10.22
CA LYS A 84 -17.69 6.11 11.36
C LYS A 84 -19.08 6.49 11.87
N GLU A 85 -19.99 6.86 10.99
CA GLU A 85 -21.38 7.22 11.33
C GLU A 85 -22.13 6.04 11.97
N LEU A 86 -21.99 4.83 11.43
CA LEU A 86 -22.58 3.62 11.99
C LEU A 86 -22.07 3.34 13.40
N ARG A 87 -20.77 3.54 13.66
CA ARG A 87 -20.18 3.38 15.00
C ARG A 87 -20.73 4.41 15.98
N THR A 88 -20.77 5.69 15.60
CA THR A 88 -21.35 6.75 16.43
C THR A 88 -22.82 6.45 16.75
N SER A 89 -23.61 6.06 15.76
CA SER A 89 -25.02 5.69 15.95
C SER A 89 -25.19 4.51 16.91
N LEU A 90 -24.32 3.50 16.80
CA LEU A 90 -24.32 2.37 17.72
C LEU A 90 -24.02 2.79 19.17
N GLU A 91 -23.02 3.67 19.37
CA GLU A 91 -22.67 4.21 20.70
C GLU A 91 -23.82 5.04 21.30
N GLU A 92 -24.49 5.86 20.49
CA GLU A 92 -25.67 6.63 20.89
C GLU A 92 -26.84 5.72 21.29
N HIS A 93 -27.12 4.68 20.50
CA HIS A 93 -28.15 3.69 20.80
C HIS A 93 -27.86 2.90 22.08
N GLN A 94 -26.61 2.49 22.30
CA GLN A 94 -26.19 1.84 23.54
C GLN A 94 -26.42 2.77 24.74
N SER A 95 -26.01 4.04 24.63
CA SER A 95 -26.20 5.05 25.67
C SER A 95 -27.69 5.28 25.99
N ALA A 96 -28.54 5.34 24.96
CA ALA A 96 -29.98 5.49 25.12
C ALA A 96 -30.62 4.27 25.81
N LEU A 97 -30.26 3.06 25.39
CA LEU A 97 -30.72 1.81 26.01
C LEU A 97 -30.31 1.73 27.48
N GLU A 98 -29.09 2.12 27.81
CA GLU A 98 -28.62 2.12 29.20
C GLU A 98 -29.41 3.11 30.08
N LEU A 99 -29.75 4.28 29.54
CA LEU A 99 -30.59 5.24 30.24
C LEU A 99 -31.98 4.66 30.51
N ILE A 100 -32.61 4.05 29.49
CA ILE A 100 -33.92 3.39 29.61
C ILE A 100 -33.86 2.27 30.65
N MET A 101 -32.86 1.39 30.57
CA MET A 101 -32.70 0.27 31.50
C MET A 101 -32.42 0.75 32.93
N SER A 102 -31.72 1.87 33.10
CA SER A 102 -31.51 2.49 34.42
C SER A 102 -32.83 3.02 34.99
N LYS A 103 -33.64 3.70 34.17
CA LYS A 103 -34.98 4.16 34.57
C LYS A 103 -35.94 3.01 34.86
N TYR A 104 -35.85 1.94 34.08
CA TYR A 104 -36.63 0.72 34.33
C TYR A 104 -36.26 0.08 35.68
N ARG A 105 -34.96 -0.09 35.96
CA ARG A 105 -34.47 -0.61 37.25
C ARG A 105 -34.94 0.28 38.41
N GLU A 106 -34.82 1.59 38.28
CA GLU A 106 -35.27 2.57 39.28
C GLU A 106 -36.78 2.46 39.56
N GLN A 107 -37.60 2.36 38.51
CA GLN A 107 -39.05 2.24 38.66
C GLN A 107 -39.46 0.91 39.31
N MET A 108 -38.82 -0.19 38.90
CA MET A 108 -39.08 -1.51 39.47
C MET A 108 -38.70 -1.56 40.95
N PHE A 109 -37.59 -0.91 41.31
CA PHE A 109 -37.19 -0.74 42.70
C PHE A 109 -38.24 0.04 43.51
N ARG A 110 -38.75 1.16 42.99
CA ARG A 110 -39.82 1.93 43.67
C ARG A 110 -41.10 1.10 43.86
N LEU A 111 -41.51 0.30 42.88
CA LEU A 111 -42.65 -0.62 42.98
C LEU A 111 -42.45 -1.69 44.05
N LEU A 112 -41.25 -2.28 44.12
CA LEU A 112 -40.88 -3.25 45.15
C LEU A 112 -40.94 -2.62 46.55
N MET A 113 -40.44 -1.39 46.71
CA MET A 113 -40.48 -0.66 47.98
C MET A 113 -41.91 -0.31 48.39
N ALA A 114 -42.78 0.04 47.44
CA ALA A 114 -44.18 0.35 47.71
C ALA A 114 -45.02 -0.89 48.06
N SER A 115 -44.64 -2.09 47.57
CA SER A 115 -45.37 -3.34 47.83
C SER A 115 -44.95 -4.06 49.12
N LYS A 116 -43.75 -3.80 49.63
CA LYS A 116 -43.26 -4.35 50.90
C LYS A 116 -43.62 -3.39 52.04
N LYS A 117 -44.71 -3.68 52.76
CA LYS A 117 -45.13 -2.97 53.99
C LYS A 117 -43.91 -2.71 54.91
N ASP A 118 -43.49 -1.45 54.98
CA ASP A 118 -42.71 -0.74 56.00
C ASP A 118 -41.83 -1.53 56.98
N ASP A 119 -41.11 -2.57 56.54
CA ASP A 119 -40.02 -3.19 57.32
C ASP A 119 -38.69 -2.51 56.94
N PRO A 120 -38.11 -1.68 57.83
CA PRO A 120 -36.91 -0.92 57.53
C PRO A 120 -35.70 -1.81 57.20
N GLY A 121 -35.64 -3.02 57.77
CA GLY A 121 -34.53 -3.95 57.55
C GLY A 121 -34.54 -4.57 56.14
N ILE A 122 -35.73 -4.82 55.61
CA ILE A 122 -35.92 -5.36 54.26
C ILE A 122 -35.66 -4.27 53.21
N ILE A 123 -36.14 -3.05 53.47
CA ILE A 123 -35.90 -1.84 52.66
C ILE A 123 -34.38 -1.56 52.52
N MET A 124 -33.62 -1.68 53.60
CA MET A 124 -32.17 -1.42 53.59
C MET A 124 -31.39 -2.45 52.76
N LYS A 125 -31.70 -3.76 52.92
CA LYS A 125 -31.08 -4.82 52.10
C LYS A 125 -31.39 -4.69 50.61
N LEU A 126 -32.63 -4.31 50.28
CA LEU A 126 -33.04 -4.05 48.89
C LEU A 126 -32.26 -2.87 48.28
N LYS A 127 -32.11 -1.75 49.01
CA LYS A 127 -31.29 -0.61 48.57
C LYS A 127 -29.84 -1.00 48.32
N GLU A 128 -29.26 -1.80 49.22
CA GLU A 128 -27.87 -2.25 49.09
C GLU A 128 -27.67 -3.15 47.86
N GLN A 129 -28.60 -4.08 47.59
CA GLN A 129 -28.57 -4.90 46.39
C GLN A 129 -28.67 -4.07 45.11
N HIS A 130 -29.55 -3.06 45.08
CA HIS A 130 -29.67 -2.16 43.94
C HIS A 130 -28.36 -1.40 43.67
N SER A 131 -27.74 -0.85 44.73
CA SER A 131 -26.45 -0.16 44.63
C SER A 131 -25.33 -1.06 44.12
N LYS A 132 -25.31 -2.35 44.52
CA LYS A 132 -24.32 -3.32 44.04
C LYS A 132 -24.50 -3.60 42.54
N ILE A 133 -25.73 -3.78 42.07
CA ILE A 133 -26.04 -4.01 40.66
C ILE A 133 -25.62 -2.81 39.80
N ASP A 134 -25.89 -1.59 40.27
CA ASP A 134 -25.49 -0.37 39.56
C ASP A 134 -23.97 -0.19 39.46
N MET A 135 -23.23 -0.57 40.51
CA MET A 135 -21.77 -0.57 40.49
C MET A 135 -21.18 -1.59 39.51
N VAL A 136 -21.75 -2.80 39.43
CA VAL A 136 -21.29 -3.85 38.50
C VAL A 136 -21.49 -3.41 37.04
N HIS A 137 -22.63 -2.80 36.72
CA HIS A 137 -22.85 -2.24 35.38
C HIS A 137 -21.87 -1.11 35.04
N ARG A 138 -21.54 -0.25 36.01
CA ARG A 138 -20.53 0.82 35.82
C ARG A 138 -19.13 0.24 35.56
N SER A 139 -18.73 -0.81 36.26
CA SER A 139 -17.43 -1.47 36.06
C SER A 139 -17.34 -2.17 34.71
N SER A 140 -18.41 -2.83 34.24
CA SER A 140 -18.44 -3.43 32.90
C SER A 140 -18.34 -2.38 31.78
N ARG A 141 -18.87 -1.16 31.97
CA ARG A 141 -18.70 -0.04 31.01
C ARG A 141 -17.23 0.33 30.80
N GLU A 142 -16.46 0.46 31.88
CA GLU A 142 -15.04 0.84 31.81
C GLU A 142 -14.22 -0.23 31.07
N GLY A 143 -14.53 -1.52 31.29
CA GLY A 143 -13.87 -2.63 30.59
C GLY A 143 -14.13 -2.66 29.08
N VAL A 144 -15.38 -2.41 28.65
CA VAL A 144 -15.75 -2.43 27.22
C VAL A 144 -15.22 -1.19 26.48
N PHE A 145 -15.22 -0.02 27.13
CA PHE A 145 -14.68 1.22 26.55
C PHE A 145 -13.17 1.17 26.34
N LEU A 146 -12.44 0.52 27.27
CA LEU A 146 -10.99 0.29 27.15
C LEU A 146 -10.65 -0.67 26.01
N ASP A 147 -11.43 -1.74 25.81
CA ASP A 147 -11.22 -2.69 24.69
C ASP A 147 -11.52 -2.04 23.33
N ALA A 148 -12.59 -1.24 23.23
CA ALA A 148 -12.91 -0.49 22.03
C ALA A 148 -11.82 0.55 21.69
N SER A 149 -11.31 1.27 22.68
CA SER A 149 -10.22 2.24 22.52
C SER A 149 -8.89 1.59 22.11
N ARG A 150 -8.58 0.39 22.63
CA ARG A 150 -7.39 -0.38 22.25
C ARG A 150 -7.45 -0.80 20.77
N ARG A 151 -8.63 -1.22 20.28
CA ARG A 151 -8.83 -1.55 18.85
C ARG A 151 -8.74 -0.34 17.92
N ILE A 152 -8.98 0.87 18.42
CA ILE A 152 -8.79 2.12 17.66
C ILE A 152 -7.30 2.42 17.45
N LEU A 153 -6.45 2.12 18.44
CA LEU A 153 -5.01 2.37 18.36
C LEU A 153 -4.27 1.30 17.54
N GLU A 154 -4.76 0.06 17.55
CA GLU A 154 -4.17 -1.08 16.82
C GLU A 154 -4.59 -1.15 15.34
N ALA A 155 -5.48 -0.27 14.87
CA ALA A 155 -5.80 -0.16 13.44
C ALA A 155 -4.57 0.33 12.66
N PRO A 156 -4.00 -0.45 11.72
CA PRO A 156 -2.74 -0.11 11.06
C PRO A 156 -2.83 1.26 10.37
N GLN A 157 -2.02 2.21 10.85
CA GLN A 157 -1.93 3.58 10.32
C GLN A 157 -1.23 3.68 8.95
N HIS A 158 -1.35 2.66 8.10
CA HIS A 158 -0.70 2.63 6.78
C HIS A 158 -1.17 3.71 5.79
N GLY A 159 -2.24 4.45 6.13
CA GLY A 159 -2.77 5.55 5.31
C GLY A 159 -2.19 6.95 5.60
N LEU A 160 -1.54 7.16 6.75
CA LEU A 160 -1.02 8.48 7.13
C LEU A 160 0.43 8.69 6.70
N GLU A 161 1.26 7.64 6.68
CA GLU A 161 2.66 7.74 6.24
C GLU A 161 2.80 8.01 4.73
N ARG A 162 1.89 7.49 3.89
CA ARG A 162 1.97 7.74 2.43
C ARG A 162 1.69 9.18 2.04
N ARG A 163 0.81 9.89 2.77
CA ARG A 163 0.54 11.32 2.51
C ARG A 163 1.74 12.21 2.83
N HIS A 164 2.58 11.82 3.80
CA HIS A 164 3.80 12.57 4.12
C HIS A 164 4.94 12.30 3.14
N LEU A 165 5.03 11.09 2.56
CA LEU A 165 6.01 10.76 1.54
C LEU A 165 5.70 11.36 0.17
N GLU A 166 4.42 11.42 -0.24
CA GLU A 166 4.01 12.03 -1.51
C GLU A 166 4.11 13.57 -1.51
N ALA A 167 3.95 14.22 -0.35
CA ALA A 167 4.10 15.67 -0.23
C ALA A 167 5.56 16.16 -0.37
N ASN A 168 6.54 15.30 -0.04
CA ASN A 168 7.97 15.64 -0.10
C ASN A 168 8.65 15.31 -1.44
N GLN A 169 8.00 14.55 -2.34
CA GLN A 169 8.55 14.23 -3.66
C GLN A 169 8.13 15.20 -4.77
N ASN A 170 7.27 16.19 -4.47
CA ASN A 170 6.78 17.18 -5.43
C ASN A 170 7.44 18.57 -5.28
N VAL A 171 8.55 18.66 -4.56
CA VAL A 171 9.37 19.88 -4.43
C VAL A 171 10.83 19.57 -4.78
N HIS A 172 11.08 19.22 -6.04
CA HIS A 172 12.34 19.41 -6.78
C HIS A 172 12.09 19.11 -8.27
#